data_AF-A0A3S4FA54-F1
#
_entry.id   AF-A0A3S4FA54-F1
#
_cell.length_a   1.000
_cell.length_b   1.000
_cell.length_c   1.000
_cell.angle_alpha   90.00
_cell.angle_beta   90.00
_cell.angle_gamma   90.00
#
_symmetry.space_group_name_H-M   'P 1'
#
loop_
_entity.id
_entity.type
_entity.pdbx_description
1 polymer ?
#
loop_
_entity_poly.entity_id
_entity_poly.type
_entity_poly.pdbx_seq_one_letter_code
_entity_poly.pdbx_strand_id
1 'polypeptide(L)'
;MTLMRVRVFTRFERFWHWSQAALILALIFTGAGLHGFHRVLKFGDMLTIHVAAALALMLLWIFAIFWHLTTGQWRHYRPTTEGLGQIIRFYSIGIFRGDPHPFRKTWRRKHNPLQALTYLMLKLVLNPLIWASGLALLLYDLWRKEPWAAGGLEAVATAHTAAAFLMVAFLIMHVYVITTGETFSEQIETMVTGYDRMEIDPAEAEVLKRDGALG
;
A
#
# COMPACT_ATOMS: atom_id res chain seq x y z
N MET A 1 -13.09 -28.86 7.64
CA MET A 1 -12.78 -27.43 7.79
C MET A 1 -14.07 -26.70 8.12
N THR A 2 -14.02 -25.71 9.00
CA THR A 2 -15.19 -24.93 9.45
C THR A 2 -14.96 -23.46 9.16
N LEU A 3 -16.02 -22.78 8.68
CA LEU A 3 -15.97 -21.38 8.31
C LEU A 3 -16.08 -20.53 9.59
N MET A 4 -14.99 -19.87 9.98
CA MET A 4 -14.89 -19.12 11.24
C MET A 4 -14.48 -17.66 10.98
N ARG A 5 -14.90 -16.77 11.88
CA ARG A 5 -14.53 -15.35 11.85
C ARG A 5 -13.25 -15.13 12.63
N VAL A 6 -12.19 -14.71 11.95
CA VAL A 6 -10.85 -14.58 12.54
C VAL A 6 -10.34 -13.17 12.43
N ARG A 7 -9.76 -12.66 13.52
CA ARG A 7 -9.09 -11.36 13.52
C ARG A 7 -7.79 -11.47 12.71
N VAL A 8 -7.78 -10.84 11.52
CA VAL A 8 -6.63 -10.78 10.63
C VAL A 8 -5.84 -9.48 10.81
N PHE A 9 -6.56 -8.38 11.10
CA PHE A 9 -5.97 -7.05 11.30
C PHE A 9 -6.32 -6.48 12.67
N THR A 10 -5.30 -6.04 13.39
CA THR A 10 -5.41 -5.30 14.64
C THR A 10 -6.01 -3.91 14.42
N ARG A 11 -6.49 -3.26 15.50
CA ARG A 11 -7.01 -1.89 15.44
C ARG A 11 -5.95 -0.89 14.94
N PHE A 12 -4.71 -1.08 15.38
CA PHE A 12 -3.58 -0.25 14.97
C PHE A 12 -3.30 -0.36 13.47
N GLU A 13 -3.22 -1.58 12.92
CA GLU A 13 -2.96 -1.79 11.48
C GLU A 13 -4.03 -1.13 10.61
N ARG A 14 -5.31 -1.18 11.02
CA ARG A 14 -6.40 -0.53 10.29
C ARG A 14 -6.31 0.99 10.37
N PHE A 15 -6.11 1.54 11.57
CA PHE A 15 -5.94 2.99 11.74
C PHE A 15 -4.77 3.51 10.90
N TRP A 16 -3.63 2.81 10.97
CA TRP A 16 -2.44 3.15 10.20
C TRP A 16 -2.71 3.12 8.69
N HIS A 17 -3.35 2.05 8.20
CA HIS A 17 -3.68 1.92 6.78
C HIS A 17 -4.59 3.05 6.30
N TRP A 18 -5.70 3.33 7.01
CA TRP A 18 -6.65 4.35 6.58
C TRP A 18 -6.08 5.77 6.68
N SER A 19 -5.26 6.04 7.69
CA SER A 19 -4.52 7.31 7.78
C SER A 19 -3.56 7.47 6.61
N GLN A 20 -2.81 6.41 6.28
CA GLN A 20 -1.91 6.40 5.13
C GLN A 20 -2.67 6.59 3.82
N ALA A 21 -3.79 5.88 3.62
CA ALA A 21 -4.61 5.99 2.41
C ALA A 21 -5.13 7.42 2.22
N ALA A 22 -5.65 8.06 3.28
CA ALA A 22 -6.12 9.44 3.22
C ALA A 22 -4.99 10.42 2.84
N LEU A 23 -3.80 10.25 3.41
CA LEU A 23 -2.63 11.09 3.11
C LEU A 23 -2.14 10.90 1.68
N ILE A 24 -2.09 9.66 1.18
CA ILE A 24 -1.70 9.36 -0.21
C ILE A 24 -2.70 9.98 -1.18
N LEU A 25 -4.01 9.88 -0.91
CA LEU A 25 -5.03 10.52 -1.74
C LEU A 25 -4.89 12.04 -1.75
N ALA A 26 -4.60 12.65 -0.60
CA ALA A 26 -4.34 14.09 -0.52
C ALA A 26 -3.09 14.49 -1.32
N LEU A 27 -2.01 13.70 -1.27
CA LEU A 27 -0.80 13.91 -2.07
C LEU A 27 -1.04 13.80 -3.57
N ILE A 28 -1.80 12.79 -4.01
CA ILE A 28 -2.19 12.64 -5.42
C ILE A 28 -3.03 13.83 -5.87
N PHE A 29 -4.04 14.21 -5.08
CA PHE A 29 -4.93 15.32 -5.41
C PHE A 29 -4.18 16.65 -5.52
N THR A 30 -3.33 16.95 -4.53
CA THR A 30 -2.54 18.18 -4.51
C THR A 30 -1.47 18.18 -5.59
N GLY A 31 -0.80 17.05 -5.84
CA GLY A 31 0.15 16.88 -6.93
C GLY A 31 -0.48 17.15 -8.30
N ALA A 32 -1.67 16.61 -8.55
CA ALA A 32 -2.43 16.90 -9.78
C ALA A 32 -2.75 18.41 -9.91
N GLY A 33 -3.05 19.08 -8.80
CA GLY A 33 -3.24 20.53 -8.76
C GLY A 33 -1.98 21.32 -9.11
N LEU A 34 -0.81 20.91 -8.58
CA LEU A 34 0.48 21.53 -8.90
C LEU A 34 0.88 21.36 -10.37
N HIS A 35 0.47 20.26 -11.01
CA HIS A 35 0.63 20.03 -12.45
C HIS A 35 -0.47 20.68 -13.31
N GLY A 36 -1.43 21.37 -12.71
CA GLY A 36 -2.46 22.13 -13.42
C GLY A 36 -3.64 21.31 -13.96
N PHE A 37 -3.79 20.04 -13.55
CA PHE A 37 -4.97 19.22 -13.90
C PHE A 37 -6.28 19.80 -13.34
N HIS A 38 -6.19 20.56 -12.25
CA HIS A 38 -7.29 21.33 -11.70
C HIS A 38 -6.75 22.58 -10.99
N ARG A 39 -7.64 23.52 -10.65
CA ARG A 39 -7.31 24.80 -10.00
C ARG A 39 -8.20 25.09 -8.80
N VAL A 40 -8.55 24.04 -8.04
CA VAL A 40 -9.47 24.15 -6.89
C VAL A 40 -8.93 25.11 -5.82
N LEU A 41 -7.61 25.11 -5.62
CA LEU A 41 -6.90 26.02 -4.73
C LEU A 41 -5.75 26.72 -5.48
N LYS A 42 -5.23 27.82 -4.90
CA LYS A 42 -4.05 28.50 -5.43
C LYS A 42 -2.82 27.60 -5.31
N PHE A 43 -1.84 27.79 -6.19
CA PHE A 43 -0.61 27.00 -6.21
C PHE A 43 0.10 26.94 -4.85
N GLY A 44 0.24 28.09 -4.16
CA GLY A 44 0.89 28.15 -2.85
C GLY A 44 0.16 27.34 -1.78
N ASP A 45 -1.18 27.38 -1.74
CA ASP A 45 -1.98 26.60 -0.80
C ASP A 45 -1.88 25.11 -1.12
N MET A 46 -1.94 24.75 -2.41
CA MET A 46 -1.79 23.39 -2.88
C MET A 46 -0.43 22.79 -2.49
N LEU A 47 0.64 23.58 -2.68
CA LEU A 47 2.00 23.19 -2.31
C LEU A 47 2.12 23.02 -0.79
N THR A 48 1.55 23.95 -0.02
CA THR A 48 1.57 23.89 1.45
C THR A 48 0.89 22.62 1.96
N ILE A 49 -0.30 22.30 1.42
CA ILE A 49 -1.03 21.07 1.79
C ILE A 49 -0.25 19.82 1.34
N HIS A 50 0.35 19.83 0.14
CA HIS A 50 1.16 18.73 -0.36
C HIS A 50 2.34 18.43 0.57
N VAL A 51 3.11 19.45 0.93
CA VAL A 51 4.26 19.32 1.84
C VAL A 51 3.80 18.88 3.23
N ALA A 52 2.73 19.47 3.77
CA ALA A 52 2.20 19.08 5.07
C ALA A 52 1.73 17.61 5.09
N ALA A 53 1.04 17.15 4.04
CA ALA A 53 0.63 15.75 3.90
C ALA A 53 1.83 14.81 3.77
N ALA A 54 2.88 15.22 3.04
CA ALA A 54 4.11 14.45 2.91
C ALA A 54 4.81 14.28 4.27
N LEU A 55 4.97 15.37 5.02
CA LEU A 55 5.57 15.34 6.37
C LEU A 55 4.74 14.50 7.35
N ALA A 56 3.41 14.63 7.31
CA ALA A 56 2.51 13.80 8.12
C ALA A 56 2.64 12.31 7.78
N LEU A 57 2.77 11.98 6.49
CA LEU A 57 2.98 10.61 6.05
C LEU A 57 4.34 10.06 6.48
N MET A 58 5.41 10.86 6.41
CA MET A 58 6.73 10.49 6.96
C MET A 58 6.63 10.18 8.45
N LEU A 59 5.97 11.04 9.22
CA LEU A 59 5.79 10.86 10.66
C LEU A 59 5.01 9.58 10.96
N LEU A 60 3.92 9.33 10.23
CA LEU A 60 3.14 8.10 10.34
C LEU A 60 4.00 6.85 10.07
N TRP A 61 4.89 6.91 9.08
CA TRP A 61 5.79 5.80 8.76
C TRP A 61 6.86 5.56 9.82
N ILE A 62 7.42 6.62 10.41
CA ILE A 62 8.36 6.49 11.54
C ILE A 62 7.70 5.71 12.68
N PHE A 63 6.47 6.09 13.06
CA PHE A 63 5.72 5.35 14.07
C PHE A 63 5.40 3.91 13.66
N ALA A 64 5.07 3.68 12.39
CA ALA A 64 4.79 2.34 11.88
C ALA A 64 6.02 1.44 11.90
N ILE A 65 7.18 1.95 11.48
CA ILE A 65 8.46 1.23 11.53
C ILE A 65 8.80 0.88 12.98
N PHE A 66 8.70 1.86 13.89
CA PHE A 66 8.91 1.64 15.32
C PHE A 66 7.98 0.55 15.87
N TRP A 67 6.69 0.57 15.53
CA TRP A 67 5.72 -0.45 15.92
C TRP A 67 6.06 -1.83 15.35
N HIS A 68 6.41 -1.93 14.07
CA HIS A 68 6.76 -3.22 13.45
C HIS A 68 8.03 -3.83 14.03
N LEU A 69 9.01 -3.01 14.40
CA LEU A 69 10.24 -3.46 15.05
C LEU A 69 9.97 -3.96 16.47
N THR A 70 9.17 -3.23 17.25
CA THR A 70 8.84 -3.58 18.64
C THR A 70 7.90 -4.77 18.79
N THR A 71 6.97 -4.99 17.85
CA THR A 71 6.00 -6.09 17.89
C THR A 71 6.46 -7.38 17.19
N GLY A 72 7.55 -7.35 16.43
CA GLY A 72 8.07 -8.52 15.71
C GLY A 72 7.19 -9.00 14.55
N GLN A 73 6.14 -8.25 14.18
CA GLN A 73 5.20 -8.58 13.10
C GLN A 73 5.89 -8.66 11.72
N TRP A 74 7.08 -8.06 11.57
CA TRP A 74 7.89 -8.13 10.34
C TRP A 74 8.19 -9.57 9.89
N ARG A 75 8.20 -10.55 10.81
CA ARG A 75 8.46 -11.97 10.51
C ARG A 75 7.41 -12.60 9.57
N HIS A 76 6.22 -12.01 9.46
CA HIS A 76 5.14 -12.49 8.57
C HIS A 76 5.31 -12.05 7.11
N TYR A 77 6.29 -11.20 6.79
CA TYR A 77 6.45 -10.60 5.46
C TYR A 77 7.57 -11.21 4.61
N ARG A 78 7.98 -12.47 4.84
CA ARG A 78 9.00 -13.14 4.00
C ARG A 78 8.46 -13.37 2.58
N PRO A 79 8.99 -12.68 1.54
CA PRO A 79 8.49 -12.85 0.18
C PRO A 79 8.88 -14.24 -0.37
N THR A 80 7.98 -14.85 -1.13
CA THR A 80 8.27 -16.02 -2.00
C THR A 80 7.86 -15.68 -3.43
N THR A 81 8.64 -16.12 -4.40
CA THR A 81 8.40 -15.93 -5.84
C THR A 81 7.67 -17.13 -6.47
N GLU A 82 7.43 -18.19 -5.71
CA GLU A 82 6.74 -19.40 -6.17
C GLU A 82 5.27 -19.09 -6.55
N GLY A 83 4.86 -19.49 -7.76
CA GLY A 83 3.47 -19.37 -8.24
C GLY A 83 3.07 -18.02 -8.85
N LEU A 84 4.02 -17.07 -8.99
CA LEU A 84 3.75 -15.72 -9.49
C LEU A 84 3.13 -15.70 -10.90
N GLY A 85 3.66 -16.51 -11.82
CA GLY A 85 3.16 -16.58 -13.21
C GLY A 85 1.72 -17.10 -13.32
N GLN A 86 1.31 -18.02 -12.45
CA GLN A 86 -0.05 -18.55 -12.43
C GLN A 86 -1.05 -17.47 -11.99
N ILE A 87 -0.66 -16.59 -11.06
CA ILE A 87 -1.53 -15.53 -10.56
C ILE A 87 -1.62 -14.36 -11.54
N ILE A 88 -0.51 -14.00 -12.20
CA ILE A 88 -0.56 -13.00 -13.28
C ILE A 88 -1.55 -13.46 -14.35
N ARG A 89 -1.42 -14.71 -14.83
CA ARG A 89 -2.34 -15.29 -15.81
C ARG A 89 -3.80 -15.31 -15.31
N PHE A 90 -4.01 -15.62 -14.04
CA PHE A 90 -5.33 -15.62 -13.42
C PHE A 90 -5.98 -14.22 -13.47
N TYR A 91 -5.31 -13.19 -12.95
CA TYR A 91 -5.87 -11.83 -12.92
C TYR A 91 -5.97 -11.17 -14.31
N SER A 92 -5.14 -11.58 -15.27
CA SER A 92 -5.22 -11.07 -16.64
C SER A 92 -6.34 -11.71 -17.46
N ILE A 93 -6.57 -13.02 -17.34
CA ILE A 93 -7.47 -13.77 -18.22
C ILE A 93 -8.35 -14.76 -17.45
N GLY A 94 -7.78 -15.51 -16.49
CA GLY A 94 -8.48 -16.59 -15.79
C GLY A 94 -9.73 -16.14 -15.02
N ILE A 95 -9.71 -14.93 -14.44
CA ILE A 95 -10.85 -14.36 -13.72
C ILE A 95 -12.08 -14.19 -14.61
N PHE A 96 -11.88 -13.78 -15.87
CA PHE A 96 -12.95 -13.63 -16.85
C PHE A 96 -13.48 -14.97 -17.37
N ARG A 97 -12.72 -16.06 -17.17
CA ARG A 97 -13.11 -17.44 -17.52
C ARG A 97 -13.77 -18.17 -16.36
N GLY A 98 -13.81 -17.58 -15.16
CA GLY A 98 -14.32 -18.24 -13.96
C GLY A 98 -13.40 -19.35 -13.45
N ASP A 99 -12.10 -19.30 -13.78
CA ASP A 99 -11.12 -20.24 -13.24
C ASP A 99 -11.12 -20.15 -11.69
N PRO A 100 -10.83 -21.24 -10.96
CA PRO A 100 -10.66 -21.17 -9.51
C PRO A 100 -9.39 -20.38 -9.15
N HIS A 101 -9.46 -19.55 -8.11
CA HIS A 101 -8.30 -18.75 -7.67
C HIS A 101 -7.13 -19.68 -7.27
N PRO A 102 -5.93 -19.55 -7.87
CA PRO A 102 -4.85 -20.54 -7.76
C PRO A 102 -4.19 -20.60 -6.38
N PHE A 103 -4.49 -19.64 -5.49
CA PHE A 103 -4.00 -19.60 -4.13
C PHE A 103 -5.14 -19.45 -3.13
N ARG A 104 -5.21 -20.32 -2.13
CA ARG A 104 -6.11 -20.14 -0.98
C ARG A 104 -5.42 -19.31 0.09
N LYS A 105 -6.13 -18.32 0.65
CA LYS A 105 -5.66 -17.58 1.82
C LYS A 105 -5.56 -18.55 2.99
N THR A 106 -4.43 -18.54 3.69
CA THR A 106 -4.26 -19.25 4.96
C THR A 106 -3.88 -18.25 6.03
N TRP A 107 -4.16 -18.54 7.31
CA TRP A 107 -3.85 -17.61 8.40
C TRP A 107 -2.36 -17.17 8.42
N ARG A 108 -1.45 -18.06 7.99
CA ARG A 108 -0.01 -17.79 7.86
C ARG A 108 0.37 -16.99 6.60
N ARG A 109 -0.46 -16.96 5.56
CA ARG A 109 -0.22 -16.23 4.30
C ARG A 109 -1.38 -15.29 4.01
N LYS A 110 -1.27 -14.07 4.55
CA LYS A 110 -2.28 -13.00 4.42
C LYS A 110 -2.43 -12.44 2.99
N HIS A 111 -1.42 -12.61 2.13
CA HIS A 111 -1.38 -12.01 0.78
C HIS A 111 -1.22 -13.07 -0.30
N ASN A 112 -1.87 -12.87 -1.44
CA ASN A 112 -1.55 -13.66 -2.64
C ASN A 112 -0.18 -13.24 -3.23
N PRO A 113 0.51 -14.10 -3.98
CA PRO A 113 1.81 -13.76 -4.55
C PRO A 113 1.85 -12.51 -5.47
N LEU A 114 0.76 -12.16 -6.16
CA LEU A 114 0.71 -10.91 -6.94
C LEU A 114 0.68 -9.68 -6.03
N GLN A 115 -0.18 -9.67 -5.01
CA GLN A 115 -0.19 -8.66 -3.95
C GLN A 115 1.20 -8.58 -3.30
N ALA A 116 1.82 -9.72 -2.98
CA ALA A 116 3.16 -9.76 -2.40
C ALA A 116 4.22 -9.12 -3.32
N LEU A 117 4.18 -9.38 -4.63
CA LEU A 117 5.06 -8.73 -5.62
C LEU A 117 4.77 -7.24 -5.74
N THR A 118 3.50 -6.84 -5.81
CA THR A 118 3.11 -5.43 -5.88
C THR A 118 3.59 -4.68 -4.63
N TYR A 119 3.46 -5.28 -3.45
CA TYR A 119 4.00 -4.72 -2.21
C TYR A 119 5.54 -4.68 -2.22
N LEU A 120 6.20 -5.67 -2.80
CA LEU A 120 7.66 -5.68 -2.96
C LEU A 120 8.13 -4.54 -3.88
N MET A 121 7.48 -4.35 -5.03
CA MET A 121 7.77 -3.26 -5.96
C MET A 121 7.49 -1.89 -5.33
N LEU A 122 6.39 -1.77 -4.59
CA LEU A 122 6.09 -0.56 -3.83
C LEU A 122 7.21 -0.25 -2.83
N LYS A 123 7.68 -1.26 -2.09
CA LYS A 123 8.72 -1.08 -1.05
C LYS A 123 10.12 -0.82 -1.62
N LEU A 124 10.52 -1.51 -2.68
CA LEU A 124 11.90 -1.49 -3.17
C LEU A 124 12.15 -0.48 -4.29
N VAL A 125 11.11 -0.09 -5.04
CA VAL A 125 11.27 0.80 -6.20
C VAL A 125 10.50 2.09 -5.97
N LEU A 126 9.19 1.99 -5.78
CA LEU A 126 8.31 3.15 -5.74
C LEU A 126 8.61 4.07 -4.55
N ASN A 127 8.68 3.50 -3.34
CA ASN A 127 8.90 4.26 -2.12
C ASN A 127 10.28 4.95 -2.13
N PRO A 128 11.41 4.28 -2.42
CA PRO A 128 12.70 4.96 -2.50
C PRO A 128 12.70 6.08 -3.55
N LEU A 129 12.11 5.84 -4.72
CA LEU A 129 12.09 6.83 -5.80
C LEU A 129 11.28 8.07 -5.42
N ILE A 130 10.04 7.91 -4.93
CA ILE A 130 9.16 9.03 -4.61
C ILE A 130 9.69 9.84 -3.42
N TRP A 131 10.25 9.18 -2.40
CA TRP A 131 10.81 9.87 -1.23
C TRP A 131 12.14 10.55 -1.53
N ALA A 132 13.06 9.89 -2.23
CA ALA A 132 14.35 10.49 -2.58
C ALA A 132 14.15 11.73 -3.45
N SER A 133 13.29 11.61 -4.48
CA SER A 133 12.97 12.75 -5.35
C SER A 133 12.19 13.84 -4.60
N GLY A 134 11.20 13.50 -3.77
CA GLY A 134 10.42 14.47 -3.01
C GLY A 134 11.25 15.24 -1.99
N LEU A 135 12.16 14.56 -1.28
CA LEU A 135 13.12 15.20 -0.37
C LEU A 135 14.12 16.08 -1.13
N ALA A 136 14.60 15.64 -2.28
CA ALA A 136 15.49 16.47 -3.11
C ALA A 136 14.80 17.76 -3.58
N LEU A 137 13.51 17.71 -3.93
CA LEU A 137 12.71 18.91 -4.24
C LEU A 137 12.51 19.80 -3.01
N LEU A 138 12.16 19.22 -1.85
CA LEU A 138 11.97 19.97 -0.61
C LEU A 138 13.27 20.68 -0.17
N LEU A 139 14.42 20.06 -0.42
CA LEU A 139 15.73 20.57 -0.06
C LEU A 139 16.43 21.34 -1.20
N TYR A 140 15.68 21.79 -2.22
CA TYR A 140 16.24 22.50 -3.39
C TYR A 140 17.12 23.69 -3.00
N ASP A 141 16.75 24.42 -1.95
CA ASP A 141 17.53 25.57 -1.48
C ASP A 141 18.96 25.21 -1.04
N LEU A 142 19.23 23.96 -0.66
CA LEU A 142 20.57 23.52 -0.27
C LEU A 142 21.52 23.33 -1.46
N TRP A 143 21.00 23.04 -2.65
CA TRP A 143 21.81 22.67 -3.81
C TRP A 143 21.56 23.53 -5.06
N ARG A 144 20.62 24.48 -5.00
CA ARG A 144 20.31 25.42 -6.10
C ARG A 144 21.48 26.26 -6.62
N LYS A 145 22.57 26.39 -5.85
CA LYS A 145 23.77 27.16 -6.23
C LYS A 145 24.78 26.33 -7.02
N GLU A 146 24.60 25.02 -7.08
CA GLU A 146 25.52 24.13 -7.78
C GLU A 146 25.41 24.29 -9.30
N PRO A 147 26.51 24.13 -10.07
CA PRO A 147 26.49 24.30 -11.53
C PRO A 147 25.51 23.37 -12.26
N TRP A 148 25.25 22.20 -11.69
CA TRP A 148 24.33 21.19 -12.25
C TRP A 148 22.87 21.38 -11.82
N ALA A 149 22.57 22.39 -10.98
CA ALA A 149 21.29 22.48 -10.30
C ALA A 149 20.07 22.62 -11.23
N ALA A 150 20.22 23.30 -12.37
CA ALA A 150 19.13 23.45 -13.33
C ALA A 150 18.70 22.10 -13.93
N GLY A 151 19.67 21.34 -14.49
CA GLY A 151 19.41 20.00 -15.03
C GLY A 151 19.03 18.99 -13.95
N GLY A 152 19.61 19.12 -12.75
CA GLY A 152 19.24 18.31 -11.59
C GLY A 152 17.79 18.52 -11.17
N LEU A 153 17.29 19.76 -11.17
CA LEU A 153 15.90 20.07 -10.82
C LEU A 153 14.92 19.43 -11.80
N GLU A 154 15.18 19.56 -13.10
CA GLU A 154 14.36 18.94 -14.13
C GLU A 154 14.32 17.41 -13.99
N ALA A 155 15.50 16.78 -13.79
CA ALA A 155 15.60 15.34 -13.61
C ALA A 155 14.85 14.85 -12.36
N VAL A 156 15.04 15.53 -11.23
CA VAL A 156 14.38 15.19 -9.96
C VAL A 156 12.87 15.39 -10.05
N ALA A 157 12.40 16.51 -10.62
CA ALA A 157 10.97 16.78 -10.79
C ALA A 157 10.31 15.75 -11.72
N THR A 158 10.99 15.38 -12.81
CA THR A 158 10.52 14.35 -13.75
C THR A 158 10.45 12.99 -13.05
N ALA A 159 11.48 12.61 -12.30
CA ALA A 159 11.51 11.36 -11.54
C ALA A 159 10.39 11.30 -10.48
N HIS A 160 10.15 12.40 -9.76
CA HIS A 160 9.07 12.50 -8.78
C HIS A 160 7.70 12.34 -9.43
N THR A 161 7.49 13.01 -10.57
CA THR A 161 6.25 12.93 -11.35
C THR A 161 6.02 11.50 -11.87
N ALA A 162 7.06 10.85 -12.41
CA ALA A 162 6.97 9.46 -12.86
C ALA A 162 6.61 8.51 -11.69
N ALA A 163 7.23 8.70 -10.53
CA ALA A 163 6.91 7.93 -9.33
C ALA A 163 5.46 8.16 -8.86
N ALA A 164 4.96 9.39 -8.96
CA ALA A 164 3.57 9.71 -8.65
C ALA A 164 2.59 9.00 -9.60
N PHE A 165 2.87 8.92 -10.91
CA PHE A 165 2.06 8.13 -11.84
C PHE A 165 2.08 6.64 -11.51
N LEU A 166 3.23 6.08 -11.13
CA LEU A 166 3.31 4.70 -10.66
C LEU A 166 2.50 4.48 -9.36
N MET A 167 2.43 5.48 -8.48
CA MET A 167 1.61 5.41 -7.26
C MET A 167 0.12 5.41 -7.60
N VAL A 168 -0.31 6.21 -8.58
CA VAL A 168 -1.69 6.19 -9.08
C VAL A 168 -2.01 4.82 -9.71
N ALA A 169 -1.12 4.27 -10.53
CA ALA A 169 -1.29 2.93 -11.10
C ALA A 169 -1.38 1.84 -10.01
N PHE A 170 -0.53 1.93 -8.97
CA PHE A 170 -0.61 1.07 -7.80
C PHE A 170 -1.98 1.19 -7.10
N LEU A 171 -2.48 2.41 -6.87
CA LEU A 171 -3.77 2.64 -6.23
C LEU A 171 -4.92 2.02 -7.04
N ILE A 172 -4.94 2.21 -8.36
CA ILE A 172 -5.95 1.61 -9.25
C ILE A 172 -5.90 0.09 -9.15
N MET A 173 -4.71 -0.51 -9.28
CA MET A 173 -4.53 -1.96 -9.17
C MET A 173 -4.91 -2.48 -7.78
N HIS A 174 -4.56 -1.75 -6.73
CA HIS A 174 -4.90 -2.10 -5.36
C HIS A 174 -6.41 -2.16 -5.16
N VAL A 175 -7.14 -1.12 -5.59
CA VAL A 175 -8.61 -1.07 -5.54
C VAL A 175 -9.22 -2.18 -6.40
N TYR A 176 -8.68 -2.44 -7.59
CA TYR A 176 -9.15 -3.53 -8.46
C TYR A 176 -9.02 -4.90 -7.78
N VAL A 177 -7.87 -5.22 -7.19
CA VAL A 177 -7.64 -6.52 -6.55
C VAL A 177 -8.51 -6.71 -5.30
N ILE A 178 -8.74 -5.66 -4.51
CA ILE A 178 -9.58 -5.79 -3.30
C ILE A 178 -11.08 -5.89 -3.62
N THR A 179 -11.51 -5.39 -4.79
CA THR A 179 -12.90 -5.45 -5.26
C THR A 179 -13.22 -6.69 -6.09
N THR A 180 -12.21 -7.49 -6.44
CA THR A 180 -12.32 -8.73 -7.22
C THR A 180 -12.11 -9.99 -6.38
N GLY A 181 -12.45 -9.93 -5.09
CA GLY A 181 -12.52 -11.08 -4.17
C GLY A 181 -13.73 -11.98 -4.40
N GLU A 182 -14.11 -12.82 -3.42
CA GLU A 182 -15.33 -13.65 -3.53
C GLU A 182 -16.57 -12.77 -3.59
N THR A 183 -16.53 -11.62 -2.89
CA THR A 183 -17.49 -10.53 -3.07
C THR A 183 -16.79 -9.20 -3.19
N PHE A 184 -17.48 -8.22 -3.80
CA PHE A 184 -16.97 -6.86 -4.02
C PHE A 184 -16.53 -6.14 -2.73
N SER A 185 -17.23 -6.40 -1.62
CA SER A 185 -17.03 -5.69 -0.35
C SER A 185 -16.22 -6.47 0.68
N GLU A 186 -15.98 -7.77 0.49
CA GLU A 186 -15.38 -8.65 1.50
C GLU A 186 -14.04 -8.12 2.03
N GLN A 187 -13.09 -7.80 1.14
CA GLN A 187 -11.77 -7.35 1.57
C GLN A 187 -11.83 -5.95 2.22
N ILE A 188 -12.77 -5.11 1.78
CA ILE A 188 -13.00 -3.79 2.38
C ILE A 188 -13.59 -3.95 3.79
N GLU A 189 -14.57 -4.84 3.97
CA GLU A 189 -15.16 -5.15 5.28
C GLU A 189 -14.09 -5.69 6.24
N THR A 190 -13.21 -6.57 5.76
CA THR A 190 -12.08 -7.08 6.55
C THR A 190 -11.13 -5.95 6.97
N MET A 191 -10.90 -4.95 6.11
CA MET A 191 -10.08 -3.77 6.45
C MET A 191 -10.78 -2.74 7.34
N VAL A 192 -12.11 -2.77 7.47
CA VAL A 192 -12.88 -1.91 8.39
C VAL A 192 -13.04 -2.60 9.75
N THR A 193 -13.50 -3.84 9.75
CA THR A 193 -13.81 -4.62 10.96
C THR A 193 -12.56 -5.26 11.58
N GLY A 194 -11.59 -5.65 10.75
CA GLY A 194 -10.42 -6.42 11.11
C GLY A 194 -10.63 -7.94 11.13
N TYR A 195 -11.82 -8.41 10.77
CA TYR A 195 -12.20 -9.82 10.80
C TYR A 195 -12.43 -10.34 9.39
N ASP A 196 -11.83 -11.49 9.09
CA ASP A 196 -12.03 -12.20 7.83
C ASP A 196 -12.76 -13.52 8.08
N ARG A 197 -13.46 -14.03 7.08
CA ARG A 197 -14.12 -15.36 7.15
C ARG A 197 -13.19 -16.38 6.49
N MET A 198 -12.71 -17.34 7.26
CA MET A 198 -11.74 -18.33 6.76
C MET A 198 -12.21 -19.75 7.06
N GLU A 199 -11.96 -20.66 6.13
CA GLU A 199 -12.06 -22.10 6.38
C GLU A 199 -10.85 -22.54 7.21
N ILE A 200 -11.10 -22.95 8.45
CA ILE A 200 -10.05 -23.31 9.41
C ILE A 200 -10.14 -24.78 9.78
N ASP A 201 -8.98 -25.42 9.91
CA ASP A 201 -8.87 -26.78 10.43
C ASP A 201 -9.05 -26.77 11.97
N PRO A 202 -9.80 -27.71 12.58
CA PRO A 202 -9.92 -27.82 14.03
C PRO A 202 -8.62 -27.66 14.83
N ALA A 203 -7.48 -28.15 14.34
CA ALA A 203 -6.18 -27.94 15.00
C ALA A 203 -5.73 -26.47 15.02
N GLU A 204 -5.96 -25.73 13.94
CA GLU A 204 -5.68 -24.29 13.84
C GLU A 204 -6.68 -23.46 14.66
N ALA A 205 -7.95 -23.90 14.74
CA ALA A 205 -8.98 -23.22 15.52
C ALA A 205 -8.64 -23.18 17.01
N GLU A 206 -8.08 -24.26 17.57
CA GLU A 206 -7.65 -24.30 18.98
C GLU A 206 -6.49 -23.32 19.28
N VAL A 207 -5.54 -23.17 18.34
CA VAL A 207 -4.47 -22.17 18.46
C VAL A 207 -5.05 -20.75 18.44
N LEU A 208 -5.97 -20.47 17.53
CA LEU A 208 -6.59 -19.14 17.40
C LEU A 208 -7.51 -18.81 18.59
N LYS A 209 -8.15 -19.80 19.23
CA LYS A 209 -8.88 -19.60 20.48
C LYS A 209 -7.91 -19.19 21.59
N ARG A 210 -6.78 -19.90 21.71
CA ARG A 210 -5.76 -19.62 22.73
C ARG A 210 -5.16 -18.23 22.59
N ASP A 211 -4.99 -17.77 21.35
CA ASP A 211 -4.43 -16.45 21.04
C ASP A 211 -5.49 -15.32 21.05
N GLY A 212 -6.75 -15.61 21.38
CA GLY A 212 -7.84 -14.63 21.42
C GLY A 212 -8.17 -14.03 20.04
N ALA A 213 -7.85 -14.75 18.96
CA ALA A 213 -7.99 -14.31 17.59
C ALA A 213 -9.33 -14.72 16.94
N LEU A 214 -10.09 -15.62 17.57
CA LEU A 214 -11.46 -15.96 17.17
C LEU A 214 -12.46 -14.94 17.72
N GLY A 215 -13.36 -14.49 16.85
CA GLY A 215 -14.42 -13.52 17.15
C GLY A 215 -15.79 -14.14 17.22
#